data_AF-A0A6I3U893-F1
#
_entry.id   AF-A0A6I3U893-F1
#
_cell.length_a   1.000
_cell.length_b   1.000
_cell.length_c   1.000
_cell.angle_alpha   90.00
_cell.angle_beta   90.00
_cell.angle_gamma   90.00
#
_symmetry.space_group_name_H-M   'P 1'
#
loop_
_entity.id
_entity.type
_entity.pdbx_description
1 polymer ?
#
loop_
_entity_poly.entity_id
_entity_poly.type
_entity_poly.pdbx_seq_one_letter_code
_entity_poly.pdbx_strand_id
1 'polypeptide(L)' 'MDMINQLEEIEEWLVLVMIYFNNLPMVKICNDLNFSKVQIYRIRKKAIENLAKVKNANR' A
#
# COMPACT_ATOMS: atom_id res chain seq x y z
N MET A 1 9.34 -9.13 1.16
CA MET A 1 9.51 -7.78 0.58
C MET A 1 9.45 -7.81 -0.94
N ASP A 2 9.95 -8.86 -1.57
CA ASP A 2 10.08 -8.99 -3.03
C ASP A 2 8.79 -8.76 -3.83
N MET A 3 7.63 -9.17 -3.30
CA MET A 3 6.33 -8.89 -3.93
C MET A 3 5.95 -7.41 -3.86
N ILE A 4 6.04 -6.78 -2.68
CA ILE A 4 5.63 -5.39 -2.51
C ILE A 4 6.56 -4.43 -3.26
N ASN A 5 7.82 -4.81 -3.42
CA ASN A 5 8.83 -4.05 -4.18
C ASN A 5 8.54 -4.00 -5.69
N GLN A 6 7.54 -4.74 -6.18
CA GLN A 6 7.07 -4.70 -7.57
C GLN A 6 5.94 -3.66 -7.78
N LEU A 7 5.55 -2.94 -6.73
CA LEU A 7 4.64 -1.79 -6.86
C LEU A 7 5.41 -0.60 -7.45
N GLU A 8 4.89 -0.06 -8.55
CA GLU A 8 5.48 1.11 -9.23
C GLU A 8 5.18 2.42 -8.48
N GLU A 9 4.00 2.50 -7.86
CA GLU A 9 3.56 3.69 -7.13
C GLU A 9 4.10 3.67 -5.69
N ILE A 10 4.89 4.68 -5.33
CA ILE A 10 5.54 4.76 -4.01
C ILE A 10 4.51 4.85 -2.88
N GLU A 11 3.39 5.52 -3.09
CA GLU A 11 2.30 5.62 -2.12
C GLU A 11 1.63 4.27 -1.88
N GLU A 12 1.52 3.41 -2.90
CA GLU A 12 1.00 2.05 -2.76
C GLU A 12 1.93 1.22 -1.87
N TRP A 13 3.24 1.30 -2.10
CA TRP A 13 4.25 0.64 -1.27
C TRP A 13 4.21 1.15 0.18
N LEU A 14 4.26 2.47 0.37
CA LEU A 14 4.28 3.12 1.68
C LEU A 14 3.05 2.74 2.51
N VAL A 15 1.85 2.80 1.92
CA VAL A 15 0.60 2.45 2.61
C VAL A 15 0.62 1.00 3.07
N LEU A 16 1.09 0.05 2.24
CA LEU A 16 1.16 -1.35 2.65
C LEU A 16 2.21 -1.59 3.74
N VAL A 17 3.40 -0.97 3.65
CA VAL A 17 4.45 -1.07 4.67
C VAL A 17 3.98 -0.52 6.01
N MET A 18 3.42 0.68 6.02
CA MET A 18 2.95 1.33 7.23
C MET A 18 1.81 0.54 7.91
N ILE A 19 0.90 -0.05 7.14
CA ILE A 19 -0.23 -0.83 7.68
C ILE A 19 0.20 -2.21 8.16
N TYR A 20 0.89 -2.99 7.32
CA TYR A 20 1.07 -4.44 7.54
C TYR A 20 2.42 -4.82 8.12
N PHE A 21 3.46 -4.00 7.92
CA PHE A 21 4.81 -4.29 8.42
C PHE A 21 5.12 -3.51 9.69
N ASN A 22 4.68 -2.25 9.75
CA ASN A 22 4.92 -1.38 10.90
C ASN A 22 3.75 -1.32 11.88
N ASN A 23 2.58 -1.88 11.52
CA ASN A 23 1.34 -1.84 12.31
C ASN A 23 0.99 -0.44 12.83
N LEU A 24 1.21 0.60 12.00
CA LEU A 24 0.92 1.98 12.41
C LEU A 24 -0.59 2.23 12.51
N PRO A 25 -1.04 3.03 13.49
CA PRO A 25 -2.44 3.40 13.58
C PRO A 25 -2.83 4.29 12.39
N MET A 26 -4.04 4.10 11.86
CA MET A 26 -4.54 4.83 10.68
C MET A 26 -4.40 6.35 10.79
N VAL A 27 -4.61 6.92 11.99
CA VAL A 27 -4.45 8.37 12.23
C VAL A 27 -3.02 8.83 11.96
N LYS A 28 -2.01 8.06 12.38
CA LYS A 28 -0.60 8.38 12.11
C LYS A 28 -0.30 8.31 10.61
N ILE A 29 -0.81 7.28 9.93
CA ILE A 29 -0.62 7.11 8.48
C ILE A 29 -1.23 8.28 7.70
N CYS A 30 -2.45 8.70 8.05
CA CYS A 30 -3.10 9.86 7.43
C CYS A 30 -2.27 11.14 7.60
N ASN A 31 -1.74 11.37 8.80
CA ASN A 31 -0.94 12.55 9.11
C ASN A 31 0.41 12.54 8.37
N ASP A 32 1.14 11.43 8.45
CA ASP A 32 2.48 11.29 7.87
C ASP A 32 2.43 11.38 6.32
N LEU A 33 1.37 10.88 5.69
CA LEU A 33 1.20 10.92 4.23
C LEU A 33 0.36 12.09 3.73
N ASN A 34 -0.16 12.93 4.64
CA ASN A 34 -1.09 14.03 4.32
C ASN A 34 -2.28 13.60 3.44
N PHE A 35 -2.87 12.44 3.76
CA PHE A 35 -4.02 11.88 3.06
C PHE A 35 -5.20 11.68 4.00
N SER A 36 -6.40 11.85 3.48
CA SER A 36 -7.62 11.44 4.19
C SER A 36 -7.66 9.92 4.35
N LYS A 37 -8.39 9.45 5.37
CA LYS A 37 -8.64 8.03 5.60
C LYS A 37 -9.22 7.31 4.37
N VAL A 38 -10.09 8.00 3.60
CA VAL A 38 -10.68 7.46 2.37
C VAL A 38 -9.63 7.28 1.27
N GLN A 39 -8.71 8.23 1.11
CA GLN A 39 -7.60 8.12 0.17
C GLN A 39 -6.68 6.93 0.54
N ILE A 40 -6.31 6.78 1.81
CA ILE A 40 -5.51 5.65 2.28
C ILE A 40 -6.18 4.30 1.94
N TYR A 41 -7.48 4.17 2.18
CA TYR A 41 -8.20 2.94 1.82
C TYR A 41 -8.22 2.66 0.31
N ARG A 42 -8.38 3.69 -0.52
CA ARG A 42 -8.35 3.56 -1.99
C ARG A 42 -6.97 3.13 -2.48
N ILE A 43 -5.91 3.77 -1.98
CA ILE A 43 -4.52 3.41 -2.28
C ILE A 43 -4.25 1.97 -1.87
N ARG A 44 -4.61 1.58 -0.63
CA ARG A 44 -4.47 0.20 -0.15
C ARG A 44 -5.17 -0.80 -1.06
N LYS A 45 -6.40 -0.51 -1.49
CA LYS A 45 -7.17 -1.38 -2.38
C LYS A 45 -6.45 -1.54 -3.74
N LYS A 46 -6.04 -0.43 -4.36
CA LYS A 46 -5.34 -0.42 -5.65
C LYS A 46 -4.00 -1.18 -5.57
N ALA A 47 -3.24 -0.98 -4.50
CA ALA A 47 -1.99 -1.69 -4.24
C ALA A 47 -2.19 -3.21 -4.21
N ILE A 48 -3.21 -3.70 -3.49
CA ILE A 48 -3.53 -5.13 -3.42
C ILE A 48 -3.94 -5.67 -4.80
N GLU A 49 -4.74 -4.92 -5.56
CA GLU A 49 -5.15 -5.31 -6.92
C GLU A 49 -3.95 -5.39 -7.87
N ASN A 50 -3.01 -4.45 -7.79
CA ASN A 50 -1.79 -4.44 -8.59
C ASN A 50 -0.87 -5.61 -8.22
N LEU A 51 -0.69 -5.90 -6.93
CA LEU A 51 0.05 -7.09 -6.49
C LEU A 51 -0.56 -8.40 -6.99
N ALA A 52 -1.89 -8.49 -7.06
CA ALA A 52 -2.56 -9.66 -7.61
C ALA A 52 -2.26 -9.84 -9.11
N LYS A 53 -2.20 -8.75 -9.89
CA LYS A 53 -1.81 -8.79 -11.30
C LYS A 53 -0.37 -9.25 -11.47
N VAL A 54 0.55 -8.69 -10.69
CA VAL A 54 1.97 -9.07 -10.68
C VAL A 54 2.14 -10.57 -10.40
N LYS A 55 1.44 -11.09 -9.38
CA LYS A 55 1.47 -12.52 -9.04
C LYS A 55 0.97 -13.39 -10.19
N ASN A 56 -0.03 -12.95 -10.94
CA ASN A 56 -0.59 -13.70 -12.06
C ASN A 56 0.27 -13.60 -13.33
N ALA A 57 1.02 -12.51 -13.52
CA ALA A 57 1.94 -12.34 -14.64
C ALA A 57 3.23 -13.17 -14.48
N ASN A 58 3.66 -13.41 -13.23
CA ASN A 58 4.83 -14.23 -12.90
C ASN A 58 4.52 -15.75 -12.81
N ARG A 59 3.43 -16.21 -13.42
CA ARG A 59 2.90 -17.58 -13.27
C ARG A 59 3.04 -18.42 -14.53
#